data_AF-A0A8K1D3J8-F1
#
_entry.id   AF-A0A8K1D3J8-F1
#
_cell.length_a   1.000
_cell.length_b   1.000
_cell.length_c   1.000
_cell.angle_alpha   90.00
_cell.angle_beta   90.00
_cell.angle_gamma   90.00
#
_symmetry.space_group_name_H-M   'P 1'
#
loop_
_entity.id
_entity.type
_entity.pdbx_description
1 polymer ?
#
loop_
_entity_poly.entity_id
_entity_poly.type
_entity_poly.pdbx_seq_one_letter_code
_entity_poly.pdbx_strand_id
1 'polypeptide(L)'
;RRLGPAPSPTATPSPLPPPQRLRFSVGPEISPEVERAKRHLDSLAADVELHCFSHEGFGPGAGPRPEALVQVALQVAFYRWDFIGELTWAHLDLVGIIAGEGMAPPGCPKVCPGVTQVCPQPEELLALLREAVQAQDSRTQEGAERHLQGLRQAALAAGEPLPEIFLDPAYAQATHFRLCTLQ
;
A
#
# COMPACT_ATOMS: atom_id res chain seq x y z
N ARG A 1 13.51 -58.24 -21.47
CA ARG A 1 12.61 -57.07 -21.33
C ARG A 1 11.18 -57.53 -21.59
N ARG A 2 10.35 -57.72 -20.54
CA ARG A 2 8.90 -57.93 -20.73
C ARG A 2 8.29 -56.55 -20.98
N LEU A 3 7.59 -56.39 -22.09
CA LEU A 3 6.73 -55.22 -22.33
C LEU A 3 5.53 -55.37 -21.38
N GLY A 4 5.36 -54.42 -20.46
CA GLY A 4 4.18 -54.37 -19.59
C GLY A 4 2.92 -54.06 -20.42
N PRO A 5 1.72 -54.35 -19.88
CA PRO A 5 0.47 -54.06 -20.57
C PRO A 5 0.32 -52.56 -20.82
N ALA A 6 -0.25 -52.22 -21.98
CA ALA A 6 -0.48 -50.84 -22.41
C ALA A 6 -1.32 -50.05 -21.38
N PRO A 7 -1.09 -48.74 -21.22
CA PRO A 7 -1.90 -47.92 -20.33
C PRO A 7 -3.36 -47.97 -20.78
N SER A 8 -4.25 -48.20 -19.81
CA SER A 8 -5.71 -48.17 -19.97
C SER A 8 -6.18 -46.86 -20.62
N PRO A 9 -7.25 -46.89 -21.44
CA PRO A 9 -7.75 -45.69 -22.11
C PRO A 9 -8.08 -44.62 -21.08
N THR A 10 -7.48 -43.44 -21.27
CA THR A 10 -7.73 -42.21 -20.54
C THR A 10 -9.24 -41.98 -20.47
N ALA A 11 -9.77 -41.89 -19.25
CA ALA A 11 -11.18 -41.56 -19.03
C ALA A 11 -11.52 -40.27 -19.77
N THR A 12 -12.43 -40.35 -20.74
CA THR A 12 -13.02 -39.20 -21.41
C THR A 12 -13.63 -38.28 -20.36
N PRO A 13 -13.24 -37.00 -20.27
CA PRO A 13 -13.85 -36.09 -19.31
C PRO A 13 -15.34 -35.95 -19.64
N SER A 14 -16.20 -36.21 -18.66
CA SER A 14 -17.64 -36.03 -18.80
C SER A 14 -17.96 -34.55 -19.07
N PRO A 15 -18.91 -34.23 -19.95
CA PRO A 15 -19.24 -32.84 -20.29
C PRO A 15 -19.73 -32.06 -19.07
N LEU A 16 -19.27 -30.81 -18.93
CA LEU A 16 -19.69 -29.90 -17.86
C LEU A 16 -21.16 -29.47 -18.07
N PRO A 17 -21.93 -29.25 -16.98
CA PRO A 17 -23.28 -28.72 -17.09
C PRO A 17 -23.28 -27.29 -17.64
N PRO A 18 -24.34 -26.86 -18.33
CA PRO A 18 -24.44 -25.51 -18.85
C PRO A 18 -24.54 -24.48 -17.72
N PRO A 19 -24.00 -23.26 -17.90
CA PRO A 19 -24.10 -22.20 -16.89
C PRO A 19 -25.55 -21.78 -16.66
N GLN A 20 -25.94 -21.65 -15.38
CA GLN A 20 -27.29 -21.24 -14.99
C GLN A 20 -27.40 -19.71 -14.90
N ARG A 21 -28.36 -19.13 -15.62
CA ARG A 21 -28.65 -17.69 -15.56
C ARG A 21 -29.42 -17.37 -14.27
N LEU A 22 -28.86 -16.49 -13.44
CA LEU A 22 -29.57 -15.87 -12.33
C LEU A 22 -30.47 -14.74 -12.85
N ARG A 23 -31.76 -14.76 -12.47
CA ARG A 23 -32.76 -13.77 -12.88
C ARG A 23 -33.12 -12.88 -11.70
N PHE A 24 -32.99 -11.57 -11.86
CA PHE A 24 -33.42 -10.58 -10.89
C PHE A 24 -34.58 -9.77 -11.48
N SER A 25 -35.65 -9.58 -10.71
CA SER A 25 -36.80 -8.77 -11.10
C SER A 25 -36.58 -7.33 -10.63
N VAL A 26 -36.34 -6.40 -11.56
CA VAL A 26 -36.17 -4.98 -11.23
C VAL A 26 -37.53 -4.30 -11.26
N GLY A 27 -38.11 -4.08 -10.07
CA GLY A 27 -39.38 -3.39 -9.90
C GLY A 27 -39.25 -1.87 -9.90
N PRO A 28 -40.39 -1.14 -9.82
CA PRO A 28 -40.41 0.33 -9.80
C PRO A 28 -39.71 0.95 -8.59
N GLU A 29 -39.56 0.21 -7.50
CA GLU A 29 -38.80 0.64 -6.31
C GLU A 29 -37.28 0.47 -6.47
N ILE A 30 -36.85 -0.57 -7.19
CA ILE A 30 -35.42 -0.91 -7.36
C ILE A 30 -34.80 -0.12 -8.52
N SER A 31 -35.57 0.11 -9.58
CA SER A 31 -35.14 0.86 -10.75
C SER A 31 -34.49 2.22 -10.43
N PRO A 32 -35.10 3.11 -9.60
CA PRO A 32 -34.48 4.40 -9.26
C PRO A 32 -33.20 4.24 -8.44
N GLU A 33 -33.10 3.25 -7.57
CA GLU A 33 -31.88 2.99 -6.79
C GLU A 33 -30.74 2.48 -7.68
N VAL A 34 -31.03 1.67 -8.70
CA VAL A 34 -30.05 1.26 -9.71
C VAL A 34 -29.53 2.47 -10.48
N GLU A 35 -30.41 3.37 -10.92
CA GLU A 35 -30.00 4.58 -11.64
C GLU A 35 -29.25 5.58 -10.75
N ARG A 36 -29.56 5.62 -9.45
CA ARG A 36 -28.78 6.39 -8.47
C ARG A 36 -27.39 5.80 -8.29
N ALA A 37 -27.28 4.47 -8.14
CA ALA A 37 -26.00 3.78 -7.97
C ALA A 37 -25.08 3.96 -9.19
N LYS A 38 -25.64 3.90 -10.40
CA LYS A 38 -24.91 4.20 -11.65
C LYS A 38 -24.31 5.60 -11.66
N ARG A 39 -25.15 6.63 -11.47
CA ARG A 39 -24.69 8.03 -11.45
C ARG A 39 -23.64 8.28 -10.37
N HIS A 40 -23.78 7.63 -9.22
CA HIS A 40 -22.80 7.73 -8.15
C HIS A 40 -21.46 7.08 -8.56
N LEU A 41 -21.50 5.89 -9.15
CA LEU A 41 -20.29 5.22 -9.66
C LEU A 41 -19.63 6.03 -10.77
N ASP A 42 -20.40 6.61 -11.70
CA ASP A 42 -19.87 7.46 -12.77
C ASP A 42 -19.14 8.69 -12.18
N SER A 43 -19.71 9.29 -11.13
CA SER A 43 -19.07 10.41 -10.42
C SER A 43 -17.78 9.99 -9.73
N LEU A 44 -17.72 8.81 -9.11
CA LEU A 44 -16.50 8.29 -8.47
C LEU A 44 -15.44 7.97 -9.51
N ALA A 45 -15.83 7.34 -10.62
CA ALA A 45 -14.92 7.00 -11.71
C ALA A 45 -14.30 8.25 -12.35
N ALA A 46 -15.06 9.34 -12.45
CA ALA A 46 -14.58 10.62 -12.96
C ALA A 46 -13.57 11.31 -12.02
N ASP A 47 -13.56 10.96 -10.73
CA ASP A 47 -12.67 11.53 -9.70
C ASP A 47 -11.42 10.67 -9.45
N VAL A 48 -11.22 9.59 -10.23
CA VAL A 48 -10.05 8.71 -10.12
C VAL A 48 -9.07 8.98 -11.27
N GLU A 49 -7.84 9.34 -10.91
CA GLU A 49 -6.72 9.43 -11.84
C GLU A 49 -5.84 8.17 -11.74
N LEU A 50 -5.65 7.47 -12.87
CA LEU A 50 -4.88 6.24 -12.94
C LEU A 50 -3.68 6.39 -13.88
N HIS A 51 -2.48 6.25 -13.32
CA HIS A 51 -1.23 6.22 -14.08
C HIS A 51 -0.61 4.84 -14.00
N CYS A 52 -0.63 4.10 -15.12
CA CYS A 52 0.05 2.82 -15.25
C CYS A 52 1.30 2.99 -16.11
N PHE A 53 2.45 2.61 -15.57
CA PHE A 53 3.71 2.63 -16.30
C PHE A 53 4.50 1.34 -16.06
N SER A 54 5.32 0.97 -17.04
CA SER A 54 6.28 -0.11 -16.91
C SER A 54 7.67 0.50 -16.75
N HIS A 55 8.42 0.02 -15.77
CA HIS A 55 9.78 0.46 -15.53
C HIS A 55 10.75 -0.67 -15.88
N GLU A 56 11.59 -0.45 -16.89
CA GLU A 56 12.52 -1.48 -17.40
C GLU A 56 13.83 -1.58 -16.59
N GLY A 57 14.10 -0.61 -15.70
CA GLY A 57 15.35 -0.54 -14.92
C GLY A 57 15.41 -1.46 -13.71
N PHE A 58 14.29 -2.08 -13.31
CA PHE A 58 14.22 -3.03 -12.20
C PHE A 58 13.59 -4.33 -12.70
N GLY A 59 14.39 -5.40 -12.72
CA GLY A 59 13.98 -6.73 -13.17
C GLY A 59 14.73 -7.84 -12.43
N PRO A 60 14.49 -9.13 -12.76
CA PRO A 60 15.21 -10.24 -12.14
C PRO A 60 16.73 -10.05 -12.34
N GLY A 61 17.43 -9.75 -11.24
CA GLY A 61 18.85 -9.35 -11.24
C GLY A 61 19.15 -7.94 -10.73
N ALA A 62 18.14 -7.14 -10.34
CA ALA A 62 18.27 -5.76 -9.84
C ALA A 62 19.04 -5.59 -8.51
N GLY A 63 19.73 -6.61 -8.03
CA GLY A 63 20.44 -6.61 -6.76
C GLY A 63 19.56 -7.00 -5.56
N PRO A 64 20.13 -6.96 -4.34
CA PRO A 64 19.41 -7.37 -3.14
C PRO A 64 18.29 -6.38 -2.80
N ARG A 65 17.16 -6.90 -2.30
CA ARG A 65 16.06 -6.13 -1.67
C ARG A 65 15.30 -5.20 -2.64
N PRO A 66 14.74 -5.73 -3.75
CA PRO A 66 14.05 -4.94 -4.77
C PRO A 66 12.82 -4.19 -4.23
N GLU A 67 12.09 -4.79 -3.29
CA GLU A 67 10.96 -4.15 -2.61
C GLU A 67 11.39 -2.90 -1.85
N ALA A 68 12.34 -3.06 -0.92
CA ALA A 68 12.81 -1.96 -0.08
C ALA A 68 13.37 -0.81 -0.94
N LEU A 69 14.02 -1.14 -2.05
CA LEU A 69 14.51 -0.15 -3.00
C LEU A 69 13.38 0.65 -3.66
N VAL A 70 12.32 -0.02 -4.14
CA VAL A 70 11.16 0.65 -4.74
C VAL A 70 10.44 1.54 -3.72
N GLN A 71 10.29 1.07 -2.49
CA GLN A 71 9.65 1.85 -1.42
C GLN A 71 10.45 3.10 -1.06
N VAL A 72 11.78 2.99 -0.94
CA VAL A 72 12.66 4.15 -0.71
C VAL A 72 12.63 5.11 -1.91
N ALA A 73 12.64 4.60 -3.15
CA ALA A 73 12.55 5.44 -4.34
C ALA A 73 11.24 6.24 -4.36
N LEU A 74 10.13 5.64 -3.94
CA LEU A 74 8.86 6.31 -3.82
C LEU A 74 8.86 7.39 -2.72
N GLN A 75 9.51 7.15 -1.57
CA GLN A 75 9.69 8.19 -0.54
C GLN A 75 10.42 9.42 -1.12
N VAL A 76 11.51 9.18 -1.85
CA VAL A 76 12.30 10.25 -2.46
C VAL A 76 11.48 11.01 -3.51
N ALA A 77 10.70 10.31 -4.32
CA ALA A 77 9.82 10.93 -5.31
C ALA A 77 8.72 11.79 -4.64
N PHE A 78 8.08 11.26 -3.60
CA PHE A 78 7.03 11.96 -2.85
C PHE A 78 7.56 13.22 -2.17
N TYR A 79 8.72 13.15 -1.52
CA TYR A 79 9.38 14.32 -0.94
C TYR A 79 9.66 15.39 -2.01
N ARG A 80 10.22 14.98 -3.16
CA ARG A 80 10.57 15.91 -4.25
C ARG A 80 9.33 16.56 -4.84
N TRP A 81 8.22 15.85 -4.91
CA TRP A 81 6.95 16.38 -5.37
C TRP A 81 6.41 17.46 -4.42
N ASP A 82 6.35 17.17 -3.12
CA ASP A 82 5.82 18.10 -2.11
C ASP A 82 6.68 19.37 -1.97
N PHE A 83 8.01 19.28 -2.14
CA PHE A 83 8.92 20.43 -2.05
C PHE A 83 8.95 21.35 -3.28
N ILE A 84 8.21 21.04 -4.34
CA ILE A 84 8.00 21.96 -5.48
C ILE A 84 6.93 23.02 -5.13
N GLY A 85 6.18 22.86 -4.04
CA GLY A 85 5.02 23.68 -3.68
C GLY A 85 5.24 24.86 -2.72
N GLU A 86 5.99 24.72 -1.63
CA GLU A 86 6.18 25.81 -0.64
C GLU A 86 7.26 25.43 0.40
N LEU A 87 8.17 26.35 0.70
CA LEU A 87 9.16 26.23 1.77
C LEU A 87 8.45 26.30 3.14
N THR A 88 7.96 25.16 3.63
CA THR A 88 7.46 25.05 4.99
C THR A 88 8.25 24.00 5.77
N TRP A 89 8.72 24.44 6.93
CA TRP A 89 9.36 23.64 7.95
C TRP A 89 8.39 22.55 8.45
N ALA A 90 8.54 21.34 7.94
CA ALA A 90 8.00 20.15 8.58
C ALA A 90 9.13 19.15 8.74
N HIS A 91 9.38 18.76 9.99
CA HIS A 91 10.13 17.55 10.28
C HIS A 91 9.42 16.41 9.55
N LEU A 92 10.07 15.83 8.55
CA LEU A 92 9.63 14.54 8.05
C LEU A 92 10.12 13.50 9.04
N ASP A 93 9.21 13.12 9.93
CA ASP A 93 9.14 11.73 10.29
C ASP A 93 8.82 10.97 9.01
N LEU A 94 9.77 10.15 8.54
CA LEU A 94 9.62 9.25 7.41
C LEU A 94 8.71 8.07 7.81
N VAL A 95 7.48 8.41 8.21
CA VAL A 95 6.51 7.54 8.87
C VAL A 95 5.22 7.60 8.09
N GLY A 96 4.76 6.42 7.68
CA GLY A 96 3.42 6.26 7.12
C GLY A 96 3.36 6.36 5.60
N ILE A 97 4.19 5.59 4.90
CA ILE A 97 3.98 5.32 3.48
C ILE A 97 4.19 3.82 3.24
N ILE A 98 3.13 3.04 3.48
CA ILE A 98 2.61 1.83 2.80
C ILE A 98 1.25 1.61 3.47
N ALA A 99 0.22 1.18 2.73
CA ALA A 99 -1.06 0.86 3.36
C ALA A 99 -0.87 -0.26 4.38
N GLY A 100 -1.04 0.08 5.66
CA GLY A 100 -0.90 -0.82 6.80
C GLY A 100 0.49 -0.76 7.43
N GLU A 101 0.52 -0.22 8.65
CA GLU A 101 1.46 -0.57 9.72
C GLU A 101 2.77 0.24 9.86
N GLY A 102 2.68 1.40 10.49
CA GLY A 102 3.46 1.75 11.67
C GLY A 102 3.84 3.23 11.78
N MET A 103 3.56 3.80 12.96
CA MET A 103 4.33 4.88 13.60
C MET A 103 5.82 4.48 13.70
N ALA A 104 6.79 5.39 13.44
CA ALA A 104 8.22 5.05 13.41
C ALA A 104 8.72 4.42 14.71
N PRO A 105 9.51 3.34 14.65
CA PRO A 105 10.42 3.00 15.73
C PRO A 105 11.56 4.04 15.85
N PRO A 106 12.10 4.27 17.06
CA PRO A 106 13.29 5.09 17.26
C PRO A 106 14.47 4.47 16.51
N GLY A 107 14.96 5.15 15.47
CA GLY A 107 16.04 4.65 14.60
C GLY A 107 15.70 4.59 13.11
N CYS A 108 14.53 5.08 12.68
CA CYS A 108 14.30 5.32 11.26
C CYS A 108 15.42 6.21 10.69
N PRO A 109 16.09 5.80 9.60
CA PRO A 109 17.12 6.61 8.99
C PRO A 109 16.45 7.89 8.52
N LYS A 110 16.93 8.99 9.07
CA LYS A 110 16.61 10.31 8.56
C LYS A 110 17.06 10.28 7.10
N VAL A 111 16.12 10.18 6.16
CA VAL A 111 16.40 10.67 4.80
C VAL A 111 16.55 12.16 5.00
N CYS A 112 17.77 12.56 5.33
CA CYS A 112 18.11 13.94 5.59
C CYS A 112 17.64 14.78 4.39
N PRO A 113 17.34 16.06 4.59
CA PRO A 113 17.18 17.01 3.48
C PRO A 113 18.31 16.93 2.43
N GLY A 114 19.46 16.32 2.76
CA GLY A 114 20.57 16.03 1.85
C GLY A 114 20.29 15.01 0.73
N VAL A 115 19.28 14.12 0.82
CA VAL A 115 18.95 13.21 -0.30
C VAL A 115 18.23 13.95 -1.45
N THR A 116 17.72 15.14 -1.17
CA THR A 116 16.86 15.93 -2.05
C THR A 116 17.39 17.34 -2.30
N GLN A 117 18.23 17.88 -1.42
CA GLN A 117 19.22 18.88 -1.79
C GLN A 117 20.31 18.22 -2.65
N VAL A 118 20.99 19.02 -3.48
CA VAL A 118 22.19 18.57 -4.19
C VAL A 118 23.22 18.16 -3.13
N CYS A 119 23.26 16.88 -2.76
CA CYS A 119 24.31 16.34 -1.91
C CYS A 119 25.63 16.58 -2.65
N PRO A 120 26.53 17.43 -2.14
CA PRO A 120 27.73 17.82 -2.87
C PRO A 120 28.70 16.64 -3.09
N GLN A 121 28.49 15.52 -2.39
CA GLN A 121 29.31 14.32 -2.44
C GLN A 121 28.46 13.08 -2.77
N PRO A 122 28.65 12.45 -3.95
CA PRO A 122 27.92 11.25 -4.36
C PRO A 122 28.06 10.05 -3.42
N GLU A 123 29.18 9.95 -2.70
CA GLU A 123 29.45 8.86 -1.77
C GLU A 123 28.56 8.92 -0.52
N GLU A 124 28.32 10.13 -0.01
CA GLU A 124 27.44 10.37 1.15
C GLU A 124 25.98 10.04 0.80
N LEU A 125 25.51 10.46 -0.37
CA LEU A 125 24.19 10.11 -0.88
C LEU A 125 24.00 8.59 -1.00
N LEU A 126 25.00 7.89 -1.54
CA LEU A 126 24.95 6.44 -1.67
C LEU A 126 24.92 5.73 -0.31
N ALA A 127 25.65 6.24 0.69
CA ALA A 127 25.62 5.71 2.05
C ALA A 127 24.23 5.86 2.67
N LEU A 128 23.62 7.05 2.58
CA LEU A 128 22.27 7.33 3.07
C LEU A 128 21.21 6.45 2.39
N LEU A 129 21.30 6.26 1.07
CA LEU A 129 20.37 5.39 0.34
C LEU A 129 20.49 3.92 0.77
N ARG A 130 21.72 3.44 1.02
CA ARG A 130 21.94 2.06 1.51
C ARG A 130 21.38 1.86 2.91
N GLU A 131 21.56 2.84 3.79
CA GLU A 131 21.00 2.82 5.14
C GLU A 131 19.47 2.81 5.11
N ALA A 132 18.86 3.68 4.29
CA ALA A 132 17.40 3.73 4.10
C ALA A 132 16.83 2.39 3.62
N VAL A 133 17.44 1.78 2.59
CA VAL A 133 17.02 0.48 2.07
C VAL A 133 17.17 -0.61 3.13
N GLN A 134 18.24 -0.59 3.92
CA GLN A 134 18.44 -1.57 4.98
C GLN A 134 17.42 -1.44 6.10
N ALA A 135 17.11 -0.21 6.53
CA ALA A 135 16.08 0.01 7.55
C ALA A 135 14.71 -0.44 7.06
N GLN A 136 14.36 -0.14 5.81
CA GLN A 136 13.10 -0.56 5.20
C GLN A 136 12.98 -2.09 5.13
N ASP A 137 14.05 -2.77 4.74
CA ASP A 137 14.10 -4.24 4.66
C ASP A 137 14.03 -4.91 6.05
N SER A 138 14.57 -4.26 7.08
CA SER A 138 14.52 -4.76 8.47
C SER A 138 13.18 -4.52 9.18
N ARG A 139 12.23 -3.85 8.53
CA ARG A 139 10.94 -3.49 9.13
C ARG A 139 10.08 -4.76 9.29
N THR A 140 9.68 -5.06 10.51
CA THR A 140 8.79 -6.19 10.81
C THR A 140 7.35 -5.89 10.39
N GLN A 141 6.64 -6.90 9.86
CA GLN A 141 5.21 -6.83 9.50
C GLN A 141 4.24 -6.84 10.70
N GLU A 142 4.76 -6.70 11.92
CA GLU A 142 3.96 -6.58 13.15
C GLU A 142 4.03 -5.13 13.63
N GLY A 143 3.19 -4.28 13.05
CA GLY A 143 3.20 -2.86 13.38
C GLY A 143 2.33 -2.54 14.59
N ALA A 144 2.72 -1.51 15.32
CA ALA A 144 1.94 -0.95 16.43
C ALA A 144 0.54 -0.46 16.00
N GLU A 145 0.29 -0.21 14.71
CA GLU A 145 -1.00 0.29 14.21
C GLU A 145 -2.15 -0.68 14.40
N ARG A 146 -2.01 -1.96 14.03
CA ARG A 146 -3.08 -2.95 14.23
C ARG A 146 -3.42 -3.07 15.72
N HIS A 147 -2.39 -2.97 16.57
CA HIS A 147 -2.58 -2.99 18.01
C HIS A 147 -3.31 -1.73 18.50
N LEU A 148 -2.86 -0.53 18.11
CA LEU A 148 -3.52 0.73 18.46
C LEU A 148 -4.96 0.80 17.93
N GLN A 149 -5.21 0.29 16.73
CA GLN A 149 -6.55 0.18 16.15
C GLN A 149 -7.41 -0.78 16.97
N GLY A 150 -6.87 -1.93 17.37
CA GLY A 150 -7.54 -2.89 18.24
C GLY A 150 -7.91 -2.29 19.59
N LEU A 151 -6.98 -1.56 20.23
CA LEU A 151 -7.21 -0.86 21.49
C LEU A 151 -8.32 0.20 21.37
N ARG A 152 -8.28 1.00 20.29
CA ARG A 152 -9.33 1.98 19.99
C ARG A 152 -10.69 1.33 19.82
N GLN A 153 -10.76 0.24 19.04
CA GLN A 153 -12.01 -0.48 18.81
C GLN A 153 -12.54 -1.14 20.09
N ALA A 154 -11.66 -1.67 20.94
CA ALA A 154 -12.02 -2.26 22.22
C ALA A 154 -12.66 -1.22 23.17
N ALA A 155 -12.06 -0.03 23.30
CA ALA A 155 -12.62 1.06 24.11
C ALA A 155 -14.03 1.47 23.62
N LEU A 156 -14.20 1.60 22.29
CA LEU A 156 -15.50 1.91 21.69
C LEU A 156 -16.54 0.81 21.94
N ALA A 157 -16.16 -0.46 21.79
CA ALA A 157 -17.05 -1.59 22.02
C ALA A 157 -17.45 -1.72 23.50
N ALA A 158 -16.57 -1.34 24.42
CA ALA A 158 -16.85 -1.30 25.85
C ALA A 158 -17.71 -0.08 26.26
N GLY A 159 -17.93 0.90 25.37
CA GLY A 159 -18.60 2.16 25.69
C GLY A 159 -17.78 3.06 26.62
N GLU A 160 -16.46 2.84 26.68
CA GLU A 160 -15.54 3.62 27.50
C GLU A 160 -15.12 4.92 26.78
N PRO A 161 -14.78 5.98 27.53
CA PRO A 161 -14.19 7.17 26.95
C PRO A 161 -12.88 6.81 26.24
N LEU A 162 -12.66 7.41 25.08
CA LEU A 162 -11.49 7.12 24.27
C LEU A 162 -10.22 7.64 24.97
N PRO A 163 -9.15 6.83 25.12
CA PRO A 163 -7.89 7.28 25.69
C PRO A 163 -7.31 8.51 24.97
N GLU A 164 -6.66 9.40 25.72
CA GLU A 164 -6.16 10.69 25.22
C GLU A 164 -5.22 10.57 24.02
N ILE A 165 -4.44 9.49 23.94
CA ILE A 165 -3.54 9.22 22.79
C ILE A 165 -4.27 9.21 21.45
N PHE A 166 -5.54 8.79 21.41
CA PHE A 166 -6.33 8.76 20.19
C PHE A 166 -7.02 10.09 19.88
N LEU A 167 -6.96 11.06 20.80
CA LEU A 167 -7.43 12.43 20.63
C LEU A 167 -6.29 13.37 20.24
N ASP A 168 -5.04 12.91 20.32
CA ASP A 168 -3.86 13.68 19.99
C ASP A 168 -3.82 13.99 18.47
N PRO A 169 -3.57 15.25 18.06
CA PRO A 169 -3.36 15.60 16.66
C PRO A 169 -2.26 14.78 15.96
N ALA A 170 -1.22 14.36 16.68
CA ALA A 170 -0.16 13.50 16.18
C ALA A 170 -0.67 12.11 15.79
N TYR A 171 -1.64 11.55 16.52
CA TYR A 171 -2.28 10.30 16.14
C TYR A 171 -3.11 10.47 14.86
N ALA A 172 -3.85 11.58 14.73
CA ALA A 172 -4.60 11.90 13.51
C ALA A 172 -3.66 12.06 12.30
N GLN A 173 -2.52 12.73 12.49
CA GLN A 173 -1.50 12.89 11.45
C GLN A 173 -0.86 11.53 11.08
N ALA A 174 -0.48 10.71 12.06
CA ALA A 174 0.18 9.43 11.84
C ALA A 174 -0.74 8.38 11.17
N THR A 175 -2.06 8.52 11.32
CA THR A 175 -3.06 7.61 10.73
C THR A 175 -3.69 8.14 9.44
N HIS A 176 -3.31 9.34 9.00
CA HIS A 176 -3.77 9.94 7.75
C HIS A 176 -2.74 9.71 6.63
N PHE A 177 -2.84 8.56 5.96
CA PHE A 177 -1.91 8.17 4.89
C PHE A 177 -2.16 8.97 3.60
N ARG A 178 -1.21 9.81 3.21
CA ARG A 178 -1.21 10.51 1.91
C ARG A 178 -0.70 9.63 0.76
N LEU A 179 0.03 8.57 1.09
CA LEU A 179 0.56 7.62 0.12
C LEU A 179 0.35 6.19 0.64
N CYS A 180 -0.50 5.46 -0.07
CA CYS A 180 -0.87 4.08 0.23
C CYS A 180 -0.29 3.17 -0.87
N THR A 181 0.64 2.30 -0.51
CA THR A 181 1.23 1.33 -1.44
C THR A 181 0.91 -0.09 -1.01
N LEU A 182 0.94 -1.01 -1.97
CA LEU A 182 0.87 -2.46 -1.79
C LEU A 182 1.82 -3.10 -2.79
N GLN A 183 2.30 -4.30 -2.46
CA GLN A 183 3.11 -5.12 -3.35
C GLN A 183 2.29 -6.18 -4.07
#